data_AF-A0A9P0MDP5-F1
#
_entry.id   AF-A0A9P0MDP5-F1
#
_cell.length_a   1.000
_cell.length_b   1.000
_cell.length_c   1.000
_cell.angle_alpha   90.00
_cell.angle_beta   90.00
_cell.angle_gamma   90.00
#
_symmetry.space_group_name_H-M   'P 1'
#
loop_
_entity.id
_entity.type
_entity.pdbx_description
1 polymer ?
#
loop_
_entity_poly.entity_id
_entity_poly.type
_entity_poly.pdbx_seq_one_letter_code
_entity_poly.pdbx_strand_id
1 'polypeptide(L)'
;MPYDYFFPTVKLRLSSRTCKTCGLYHASAKSLNRHIENVHKKVNTHTDRKVRPVRVVARRANELMCIIQNLDHHDVEWLDENDVDIPKSEH
;
A
#
# COMPACT_ATOMS: atom_id res chain seq x y z
N MET A 1 -8.29 -30.61 6.54
CA MET A 1 -6.92 -30.64 7.11
C MET A 1 -5.92 -30.87 5.99
N PRO A 2 -4.91 -30.00 5.78
CA PRO A 2 -3.96 -30.14 4.68
C PRO A 2 -3.12 -31.41 4.79
N TYR A 3 -2.81 -32.04 3.66
CA TYR A 3 -1.98 -33.27 3.58
C TYR A 3 -0.61 -33.14 4.27
N ASP A 4 -0.09 -31.91 4.33
CA ASP A 4 1.18 -31.54 4.97
C ASP A 4 1.25 -31.83 6.49
N TYR A 5 0.11 -32.05 7.15
CA TYR A 5 0.06 -32.39 8.58
C TYR A 5 0.44 -33.84 8.90
N PHE A 6 0.40 -34.74 7.91
CA PHE A 6 0.59 -36.17 8.12
C PHE A 6 2.04 -36.65 7.92
N PHE A 7 2.93 -35.80 7.39
CA PHE A 7 4.33 -36.13 7.15
C PHE A 7 5.27 -35.53 8.21
N PRO A 8 6.06 -36.34 8.95
CA PRO A 8 6.96 -35.87 10.01
C PRO A 8 7.98 -34.82 9.53
N THR A 9 8.47 -34.95 8.29
CA THR A 9 9.43 -34.03 7.67
C THR A 9 8.81 -32.68 7.31
N VAL A 10 7.49 -32.65 7.07
CA VAL A 10 6.75 -31.42 6.73
C VAL A 10 6.29 -30.70 7.99
N LYS A 11 6.12 -31.40 9.12
CA LYS A 11 5.79 -30.81 10.43
C LYS A 11 6.75 -29.68 10.84
N LEU A 12 8.05 -29.84 10.57
CA LEU A 12 9.07 -28.81 10.80
C LEU A 12 8.90 -27.55 9.92
N ARG A 13 8.22 -27.69 8.78
CA ARG A 13 7.98 -26.62 7.79
C ARG A 13 6.59 -25.98 7.92
N LEU A 14 5.72 -26.49 8.79
CA LEU A 14 4.41 -25.91 9.03
C LEU A 14 4.52 -24.52 9.66
N SER A 15 5.46 -24.34 10.59
CA SER A 15 5.71 -23.05 11.26
C SER A 15 6.18 -21.96 10.30
N SER A 16 6.94 -22.32 9.25
CA SER A 16 7.43 -21.36 8.25
C SER A 16 6.39 -21.00 7.18
N ARG A 17 5.25 -21.70 7.15
CA ARG A 17 4.14 -21.49 6.21
C ARG A 17 2.85 -21.02 6.88
N THR A 18 2.88 -20.85 8.19
CA THR A 18 1.75 -20.37 8.97
C THR A 18 1.95 -18.89 9.25
N CYS A 19 0.91 -18.09 9.00
CA CYS A 19 0.92 -16.69 9.35
C CYS A 19 1.02 -16.53 10.86
N LYS A 20 2.02 -15.80 11.35
CA LYS A 20 2.22 -15.56 12.79
C LYS A 20 1.19 -14.58 13.36
N THR A 21 0.57 -13.76 12.51
CA THR A 21 -0.39 -12.74 12.91
C THR A 21 -1.80 -13.31 13.05
N CYS A 22 -2.25 -14.17 12.12
CA CYS A 22 -3.61 -14.73 12.14
C CYS A 22 -3.68 -16.26 12.24
N GLY A 23 -2.55 -16.96 12.30
CA GLY A 23 -2.49 -18.41 12.45
C GLY A 23 -2.89 -19.21 11.20
N LEU A 24 -3.17 -18.54 10.07
CA LEU A 24 -3.63 -19.23 8.86
C LEU A 24 -2.47 -19.96 8.15
N TYR A 25 -2.72 -21.22 7.80
CA TYR A 25 -1.75 -22.04 7.07
C TYR A 25 -1.81 -21.78 5.56
N HIS A 26 -0.65 -21.66 4.93
CA HIS A 26 -0.52 -21.51 3.49
C HIS A 26 0.24 -22.68 2.88
N ALA A 27 -0.18 -23.14 1.70
CA ALA A 27 0.48 -24.26 1.01
C ALA A 27 1.94 -23.96 0.58
N SER A 28 2.37 -22.69 0.58
CA SER A 28 3.71 -22.27 0.18
C SER A 28 4.16 -20.99 0.90
N ALA A 29 5.48 -20.75 0.94
CA ALA A 29 6.01 -19.48 1.44
C ALA A 29 5.60 -18.28 0.58
N LYS A 30 5.47 -18.45 -0.75
CA LYS A 30 5.00 -17.39 -1.66
C LYS A 30 3.57 -16.96 -1.34
N SER A 31 2.68 -17.91 -1.08
CA SER A 31 1.30 -17.61 -0.70
C SER A 31 1.19 -16.99 0.69
N LEU A 32 2.06 -17.39 1.63
CA LEU A 32 2.18 -16.72 2.93
C LEU A 32 2.64 -15.25 2.78
N ASN A 33 3.69 -14.99 1.99
CA ASN A 33 4.18 -13.63 1.78
C ASN A 33 3.12 -12.72 1.16
N ARG A 34 2.42 -13.19 0.11
CA ARG A 34 1.30 -12.45 -0.49
C ARG A 34 0.16 -12.21 0.50
N HIS A 35 -0.14 -13.18 1.36
CA HIS A 35 -1.13 -13.00 2.41
C HIS A 35 -0.71 -11.92 3.41
N ILE A 36 0.56 -11.93 3.86
CA ILE A 36 1.09 -10.89 4.74
C ILE A 36 1.00 -9.52 4.06
N GLU A 37 1.37 -9.42 2.79
CA GLU A 37 1.33 -8.16 2.03
C GLU A 37 -0.07 -7.61 1.80
N ASN A 38 -1.06 -8.46 1.55
CA ASN A 38 -2.42 -7.99 1.23
C ASN A 38 -3.32 -7.84 2.46
N VAL A 39 -3.09 -8.65 3.51
CA VAL A 39 -3.99 -8.73 4.67
C VAL A 39 -3.42 -8.00 5.88
N HIS A 40 -2.11 -8.07 6.11
CA HIS A 40 -1.49 -7.55 7.33
C HIS A 40 -0.63 -6.32 7.12
N LYS A 41 0.04 -6.21 5.97
CA LYS A 41 0.56 -4.94 5.52
C LYS A 41 -0.61 -4.21 4.88
N LYS A 42 -0.98 -3.05 5.44
CA LYS A 42 -1.57 -2.02 4.60
C LYS A 42 -0.46 -1.60 3.66
N VAL A 43 -0.42 -2.17 2.46
CA VAL A 43 0.13 -1.36 1.37
C VAL A 43 -0.73 -0.10 1.41
N ASN A 44 -0.12 1.06 1.59
CA ASN A 44 -0.75 2.34 1.24
C ASN A 44 -0.98 2.33 -0.28
N THR A 45 -1.81 1.42 -0.77
CA THR A 45 -2.45 1.53 -2.06
C THR A 45 -3.49 2.60 -1.84
N HIS A 46 -3.12 3.85 -2.13
CA HIS A 46 -4.03 4.94 -2.46
C HIS A 46 -5.38 4.82 -1.77
N THR A 47 -5.43 5.10 -0.45
CA THR A 47 -6.71 5.56 0.09
C THR A 47 -6.95 6.89 -0.58
N ASP A 48 -7.84 6.89 -1.58
CA ASP A 48 -8.76 7.88 -2.21
C ASP A 48 -8.80 9.34 -1.70
N ARG A 49 -7.88 9.76 -0.85
CA ARG A 49 -7.74 11.09 -0.32
C ARG A 49 -6.83 11.83 -1.27
N LYS A 50 -7.45 12.39 -2.30
CA LYS A 50 -6.79 13.36 -3.16
C LYS A 50 -6.04 14.39 -2.30
N VAL A 51 -4.79 14.65 -2.63
CA VAL A 51 -3.97 15.66 -1.97
C VAL A 51 -4.56 17.01 -2.33
N ARG A 52 -4.86 17.84 -1.33
CA ARG A 52 -5.27 19.22 -1.55
C ARG A 52 -4.02 20.12 -1.51
N PRO A 53 -3.49 20.56 -2.66
CA PRO A 53 -2.30 21.37 -2.69
C PRO A 53 -2.61 22.80 -2.26
N VAL A 54 -1.62 23.49 -1.70
CA VAL A 54 -1.67 24.94 -1.47
C VAL A 54 -1.68 25.66 -2.81
N ARG A 55 -0.84 25.21 -3.75
CA ARG A 55 -0.72 25.79 -5.09
C ARG A 55 -0.17 24.78 -6.08
N VAL A 56 -0.69 24.77 -7.30
CA VAL A 56 -0.05 24.10 -8.44
C VAL A 56 0.89 25.10 -9.12
N VAL A 57 2.17 24.74 -9.27
CA VAL A 57 3.21 25.64 -9.81
C VAL A 57 3.62 25.28 -11.24
N ALA A 58 3.45 24.02 -11.64
CA ALA A 58 3.72 23.56 -13.00
C ALA A 58 2.91 22.30 -13.33
N ARG A 59 2.76 22.02 -14.64
CA ARG A 59 2.08 20.83 -15.15
C ARG A 59 2.91 20.20 -16.27
N ARG A 60 3.06 18.87 -16.25
CA ARG A 60 3.70 18.11 -17.33
C ARG A 60 2.95 16.79 -17.52
N ALA A 61 2.51 16.50 -18.74
CA ALA A 61 1.69 15.32 -19.00
C ALA A 61 0.56 15.15 -17.95
N ASN A 62 0.51 13.99 -17.27
CA ASN A 62 -0.45 13.66 -16.21
C ASN A 62 0.07 13.97 -14.79
N GLU A 63 1.14 14.75 -14.65
CA GLU A 63 1.75 15.10 -13.37
C GLU A 63 1.65 16.62 -13.10
N LEU A 64 1.38 16.96 -11.84
CA LEU A 64 1.28 18.32 -11.33
C LEU A 64 2.36 18.55 -10.28
N MET A 65 3.12 19.63 -10.44
CA MET A 65 4.01 20.09 -9.38
C MET A 65 3.19 20.92 -8.41
N CYS A 66 3.08 20.42 -7.19
CA CYS A 66 2.23 20.96 -6.14
C CYS A 66 3.08 21.42 -4.97
N ILE A 67 2.74 22.57 -4.41
CA ILE A 67 3.18 22.97 -3.08
C ILE A 67 2.19 22.39 -2.08
N ILE A 68 2.66 21.58 -1.13
CA ILE A 68 1.85 20.90 -0.12
C ILE A 68 2.23 21.45 1.26
N GLN A 69 1.23 21.75 2.09
CA GLN A 69 1.47 22.14 3.48
C GLN A 69 1.60 20.89 4.33
N ASN A 70 2.82 20.64 4.82
CA ASN A 70 3.08 19.72 5.92
C ASN A 70 3.02 20.46 7.26
N LEU A 71 3.06 19.75 8.38
CA LEU A 71 2.82 20.28 9.73
C LEU A 71 3.49 21.65 10.02
N ASP A 72 4.73 21.85 9.57
CA ASP A 72 5.49 23.08 9.84
C ASP A 72 6.17 23.71 8.59
N HIS A 73 6.07 23.06 7.43
CA HIS A 73 6.78 23.49 6.21
C HIS A 73 5.95 23.27 4.95
N HIS A 74 6.25 24.06 3.92
CA HIS A 74 5.77 23.81 2.56
C HIS A 74 6.77 22.89 1.84
N ASP A 75 6.26 21.82 1.24
CA ASP A 75 7.04 20.93 0.39
C ASP A 75 6.59 21.05 -1.07
N VAL A 76 7.46 20.67 -2.01
CA VAL A 76 7.20 20.73 -3.45
C VAL A 76 7.33 19.34 -4.04
N GLU A 77 6.21 18.75 -4.45
CA GLU A 77 6.17 17.38 -4.98
C GLU A 77 5.45 17.31 -6.32
N TRP A 78 5.88 16.39 -7.18
CA TRP A 78 5.13 16.00 -8.37
C TRP A 78 4.11 14.91 -7.98
N LEU A 79 2.84 15.18 -8.23
CA LEU A 79 1.73 14.26 -7.96
C LEU A 79 0.98 13.96 -9.26
N ASP A 80 0.42 12.75 -9.38
CA ASP A 80 -0.48 12.42 -10.49
C ASP A 80 -1.74 13.30 -10.41
N GLU A 81 -2.20 13.80 -11.54
CA GLU A 81 -3.37 14.68 -11.61
C GLU A 81 -4.64 14.05 -11.00
N ASN A 82 -4.79 12.72 -11.09
CA ASN A 82 -5.94 12.03 -10.52
C ASN A 82 -5.89 11.98 -8.98
N ASP A 83 -4.70 12.10 -8.40
CA ASP A 83 -4.44 12.09 -6.97
C ASP A 83 -4.49 13.50 -6.35
N VAL A 84 -4.79 14.55 -7.12
CA VAL A 84 -4.82 15.96 -6.64
C VAL A 84 -6.26 16.51 -6.66
N ASP A 85 -6.70 17.12 -5.55
CA ASP A 85 -7.97 17.83 -5.47
C ASP A 85 -7.76 19.30 -5.82
N ILE A 86 -7.90 19.62 -7.10
CA ILE A 86 -7.79 20.99 -7.59
C ILE A 86 -9.13 21.68 -7.35
N PRO A 87 -9.21 22.72 -6.49
CA PRO A 87 -10.42 23.52 -6.40
C PRO A 87 -10.68 24.16 -7.76
N LYS A 88 -11.82 23.87 -8.38
CA LYS A 88 -12.26 24.55 -9.59
C LYS A 88 -12.37 26.03 -9.25
N SER A 89 -11.55 26.88 -9.89
CA SER A 89 -11.72 28.32 -9.81
C SER A 89 -13.10 28.67 -10.38
N GLU A 90 -13.99 29.18 -9.54
CA GLU A 90 -15.23 29.81 -10.01
C GLU A 90 -14.88 30.99 -10.92
N HIS A 91 -15.57 31.07 -12.06
CA HIS A 91 -15.42 32.12 -13.08
C HIS A 91 -16.04 33.42 -12.60
#